data_AF-A0A2T0L0F3-F1
#
_entry.id   AF-A0A2T0L0F3-F1
#
_cell.length_a   1.000
_cell.length_b   1.000
_cell.length_c   1.000
_cell.angle_alpha   90.00
_cell.angle_beta   90.00
_cell.angle_gamma   90.00
#
_symmetry.space_group_name_H-M   'P 1'
#
loop_
_entity.id
_entity.type
_entity.pdbx_description
1 polymer ?
#
loop_
_entity_poly.entity_id
_entity_poly.type
_entity_poly.pdbx_seq_one_letter_code
_entity_poly.pdbx_strand_id
1 'polypeptide(L)'
;MRELKAIKGAGRRRGWLATSAAVLLCAGAAMVLPAQAWAESDAVKELAAPPPIQLPLKPSPEFAKFPRYAGMLGSRQIVLKLGPKSDDPSGVHGEYQFTDTGAVILIAGDRDGDTLEVEESNDGTHITGNWVGKFAADGSVAGDRMNVDDSNPQPFDLKPLAAGQAVPAPGAPATASAANKAAAQPSAAAAAAAAPASSAAATGGHAVGGVSNLQTGE
;
A
#
# COMPACT_ATOMS: atom_id res chain seq x y z
N MET A 1 -40.16 -42.12 -54.41
CA MET A 1 -41.18 -41.28 -55.08
C MET A 1 -40.72 -39.83 -55.02
N ARG A 2 -40.65 -39.20 -56.21
CA ARG A 2 -40.83 -37.78 -56.58
C ARG A 2 -40.38 -36.70 -55.56
N GLU A 3 -39.34 -35.91 -55.83
CA GLU A 3 -39.32 -34.66 -56.67
C GLU A 3 -40.11 -33.50 -56.00
N LEU A 4 -39.71 -32.21 -55.92
CA LEU A 4 -38.73 -31.29 -56.54
C LEU A 4 -38.60 -30.09 -55.54
N LYS A 5 -37.43 -29.52 -55.24
CA LYS A 5 -36.69 -28.47 -55.98
C LYS A 5 -37.48 -27.16 -56.16
N ALA A 6 -37.00 -26.06 -55.55
CA ALA A 6 -36.81 -24.72 -56.16
C ALA A 6 -36.75 -23.59 -55.10
N ILE A 7 -36.13 -22.42 -55.29
CA ILE A 7 -35.14 -21.85 -56.22
C ILE A 7 -34.61 -20.58 -55.52
N LYS A 8 -33.32 -20.33 -55.73
CA LYS A 8 -32.54 -19.14 -55.38
C LYS A 8 -32.74 -18.03 -56.44
N GLY A 9 -32.86 -16.76 -56.02
CA GLY A 9 -32.61 -15.57 -56.86
C GLY A 9 -32.25 -14.39 -55.94
N ALA A 10 -31.12 -13.69 -55.99
CA ALA A 10 -30.24 -13.15 -57.03
C ALA A 10 -30.77 -11.88 -57.74
N GLY A 11 -29.99 -10.79 -57.63
CA GLY A 11 -30.13 -9.50 -58.35
C GLY A 11 -30.23 -8.31 -57.38
N ARG A 12 -29.21 -7.53 -56.99
CA ARG A 12 -28.17 -6.70 -57.66
C ARG A 12 -28.70 -5.48 -58.47
N ARG A 13 -28.26 -4.29 -58.01
CA ARG A 13 -27.88 -3.05 -58.74
C ARG A 13 -29.03 -2.18 -59.28
N ARG A 14 -28.94 -0.86 -59.54
CA ARG A 14 -28.06 0.32 -59.25
C ARG A 14 -28.60 1.43 -60.18
N GLY A 15 -28.64 2.70 -59.75
CA GLY A 15 -28.92 3.91 -60.58
C GLY A 15 -30.41 4.28 -60.69
N TRP A 16 -30.85 5.53 -60.89
CA TRP A 16 -30.18 6.76 -61.34
C TRP A 16 -31.05 7.99 -60.96
N LEU A 17 -30.51 9.19 -61.16
CA LEU A 17 -31.04 10.52 -60.86
C LEU A 17 -32.28 10.90 -61.68
N ALA A 18 -33.14 11.76 -61.12
CA ALA A 18 -33.95 12.69 -61.89
C ALA A 18 -34.13 14.01 -61.13
N THR A 19 -33.54 15.06 -61.68
CA THR A 19 -33.71 16.48 -61.40
C THR A 19 -35.07 16.98 -61.92
N SER A 20 -35.68 17.95 -61.23
CA SER A 20 -36.41 19.06 -61.90
C SER A 20 -36.57 20.26 -60.98
N ALA A 21 -36.22 21.42 -61.53
CA ALA A 21 -36.25 22.73 -60.92
C ALA A 21 -37.60 23.43 -61.15
N ALA A 22 -38.00 24.31 -60.23
CA ALA A 22 -38.88 25.43 -60.52
C ALA A 22 -38.53 26.61 -59.61
N VAL A 23 -38.13 27.69 -60.26
CA VAL A 23 -37.78 29.03 -59.74
C VAL A 23 -39.07 29.84 -59.55
N LEU A 24 -39.18 30.68 -58.52
CA LEU A 24 -39.46 32.13 -58.68
C LEU A 24 -39.49 32.90 -57.34
N LEU A 25 -38.84 34.07 -57.38
CA LEU A 25 -38.67 35.11 -56.37
C LEU A 25 -40.00 35.75 -55.92
N CYS A 26 -40.03 36.25 -54.68
CA CYS A 26 -40.54 37.59 -54.35
C CYS A 26 -40.05 38.04 -52.95
N ALA A 27 -39.57 39.28 -52.86
CA ALA A 27 -39.07 39.93 -51.64
C ALA A 27 -40.21 40.55 -50.79
N GLY A 28 -40.01 40.63 -49.48
CA GLY A 28 -40.88 41.40 -48.57
C GLY A 28 -40.42 41.34 -47.11
N ALA A 29 -39.94 42.47 -46.59
CA ALA A 29 -39.48 42.64 -45.21
C ALA A 29 -40.64 42.67 -44.20
N ALA A 30 -40.49 41.99 -43.05
CA ALA A 30 -41.25 42.30 -41.84
C ALA A 30 -40.58 41.75 -40.56
N MET A 31 -40.20 42.70 -39.70
CA MET A 31 -40.22 42.68 -38.23
C MET A 31 -39.35 41.68 -37.45
N VAL A 32 -38.31 42.27 -36.85
CA VAL A 32 -37.61 41.79 -35.65
C VAL A 32 -38.58 41.70 -34.47
N LEU A 33 -38.69 40.54 -33.85
CA LEU A 33 -39.16 40.38 -32.48
C LEU A 33 -38.11 39.55 -31.72
N PRO A 34 -37.64 39.98 -30.54
CA PRO A 34 -36.75 39.17 -29.73
C PRO A 34 -37.60 38.13 -28.98
N ALA A 35 -37.44 36.86 -29.34
CA ALA A 35 -37.88 35.77 -28.48
C ALA A 35 -36.90 35.70 -27.29
N GLN A 36 -37.19 36.46 -26.23
CA GLN A 36 -36.61 36.23 -24.90
C GLN A 36 -37.27 34.96 -24.34
N ALA A 37 -36.86 33.81 -24.85
CA ALA A 37 -37.23 32.53 -24.27
C ALA A 37 -36.37 32.31 -23.02
N TRP A 38 -37.06 32.17 -21.90
CA TRP A 38 -36.54 31.85 -20.58
C TRP A 38 -35.44 30.79 -20.61
N ALA A 39 -34.22 31.21 -20.31
CA ALA A 39 -33.16 30.34 -19.81
C ALA A 39 -33.01 30.59 -18.30
N GLU A 40 -34.08 30.34 -17.54
CA GLU A 40 -34.09 30.43 -16.08
C GLU A 40 -34.73 29.17 -15.52
N SER A 41 -34.05 28.01 -15.63
CA SER A 41 -34.42 26.77 -14.94
C SER A 41 -33.31 25.70 -15.02
N ASP A 42 -32.05 26.05 -14.80
CA ASP A 42 -31.00 25.02 -14.64
C ASP A 42 -30.04 25.26 -13.46
N ALA A 43 -29.89 26.52 -13.03
CA ALA A 43 -29.00 26.88 -11.92
C ALA A 43 -29.42 26.29 -10.54
N VAL A 44 -30.63 25.75 -10.40
CA VAL A 44 -31.09 25.10 -9.15
C VAL A 44 -30.83 23.58 -9.17
N LYS A 45 -30.64 22.97 -10.35
CA LYS A 45 -30.31 21.54 -10.49
C LYS A 45 -28.82 21.25 -10.31
N GLU A 46 -27.98 22.27 -10.49
CA GLU A 46 -26.54 22.23 -10.21
C GLU A 46 -26.21 22.64 -8.76
N LEU A 47 -27.18 22.59 -7.84
CA LEU A 47 -26.84 22.53 -6.42
C LEU A 47 -26.49 21.08 -6.07
N ALA A 48 -25.43 20.57 -6.69
CA ALA A 48 -24.83 19.32 -6.29
C ALA A 48 -24.46 19.46 -4.81
N ALA A 49 -24.97 18.54 -3.99
CA ALA A 49 -24.57 18.47 -2.59
C ALA A 49 -23.03 18.43 -2.54
N PRO A 50 -22.39 19.18 -1.62
CA PRO A 50 -20.94 19.14 -1.49
C PRO A 50 -20.50 17.69 -1.34
N PRO A 51 -19.39 17.28 -1.98
CA PRO A 51 -18.91 15.91 -1.89
C PRO A 51 -18.78 15.52 -0.41
N PRO A 52 -19.17 14.29 -0.04
CA PRO A 52 -19.08 13.86 1.35
C PRO A 52 -17.65 14.03 1.85
N ILE A 53 -17.51 14.71 2.99
CA ILE A 53 -16.22 14.92 3.64
C ILE A 53 -15.75 13.57 4.18
N GLN A 54 -14.72 13.00 3.58
CA GLN A 54 -14.04 11.81 4.11
C GLN A 54 -13.12 12.25 5.25
N LEU A 55 -13.48 11.88 6.48
CA LEU A 55 -12.67 12.17 7.65
C LEU A 55 -11.52 11.16 7.75
N PRO A 56 -10.28 11.60 8.03
CA PRO A 56 -9.17 10.69 8.23
C PRO A 56 -9.44 9.68 9.36
N LEU A 57 -9.06 8.43 9.13
CA LEU A 57 -9.13 7.38 10.14
C LEU A 57 -8.17 7.66 11.29
N LYS A 58 -8.56 7.19 12.48
CA LYS A 58 -7.73 7.22 13.68
C LYS A 58 -7.14 5.83 13.93
N PRO A 59 -5.93 5.73 14.52
CA PRO A 59 -5.37 4.44 14.91
C PRO A 59 -6.31 3.70 15.86
N SER A 60 -6.53 2.41 15.61
CA SER A 60 -7.33 1.55 16.49
C SER A 60 -6.46 0.98 17.63
N PRO A 61 -6.90 1.10 18.90
CA PRO A 61 -6.26 0.40 20.01
C PRO A 61 -6.26 -1.12 19.87
N GLU A 62 -7.24 -1.68 19.15
CA GLU A 62 -7.34 -3.12 18.92
C GLU A 62 -6.11 -3.66 18.19
N PHE A 63 -5.64 -2.94 17.17
CA PHE A 63 -4.52 -3.36 16.33
C PHE A 63 -3.16 -3.09 16.97
N ALA A 64 -3.10 -2.34 18.07
CA ALA A 64 -1.85 -2.05 18.77
C ALA A 64 -1.13 -3.31 19.29
N LYS A 65 -1.87 -4.40 19.50
CA LYS A 65 -1.35 -5.70 19.96
C LYS A 65 -0.74 -6.55 18.83
N PHE A 66 -0.98 -6.20 17.57
CA PHE A 66 -0.56 -7.02 16.44
C PHE A 66 0.92 -6.89 16.11
N PRO A 67 1.51 -7.93 15.48
CA PRO A 67 2.83 -7.84 14.87
C PRO A 67 2.98 -6.58 14.03
N ARG A 68 4.09 -5.88 14.21
CA ARG A 68 4.43 -4.67 13.48
C ARG A 68 5.41 -5.01 12.36
N TYR A 69 5.20 -4.39 11.21
CA TYR A 69 6.12 -4.42 10.08
C TYR A 69 6.41 -2.99 9.65
N ALA A 70 7.65 -2.69 9.29
CA ALA A 70 8.06 -1.39 8.82
C ALA A 70 8.87 -1.50 7.54
N GLY A 71 8.65 -0.57 6.61
CA GLY A 71 9.34 -0.57 5.34
C GLY A 71 8.69 0.38 4.35
N MET A 72 8.97 0.18 3.07
CA MET A 72 8.52 1.07 2.01
C MET A 72 7.27 0.51 1.32
N LEU A 73 6.33 1.39 1.01
CA LEU A 73 5.25 1.21 0.05
C LEU A 73 5.46 2.25 -1.06
N GLY A 74 5.91 1.80 -2.23
CA GLY A 74 6.47 2.67 -3.25
C GLY A 74 7.61 3.52 -2.67
N SER A 75 7.46 4.83 -2.72
CA SER A 75 8.43 5.80 -2.19
C SER A 75 8.14 6.25 -0.75
N ARG A 76 7.09 5.73 -0.11
CA ARG A 76 6.64 6.21 1.20
C ARG A 76 6.86 5.14 2.26
N GLN A 77 7.38 5.53 3.40
CA GLN A 77 7.56 4.60 4.51
C GLN A 77 6.26 4.42 5.28
N ILE A 78 5.95 3.18 5.64
CA ILE A 78 4.78 2.81 6.43
C ILE A 78 5.15 1.95 7.63
N VAL A 79 4.25 1.93 8.61
CA VAL A 79 4.20 0.91 9.66
C VAL A 79 2.88 0.17 9.56
N LEU A 80 2.95 -1.12 9.24
CA LEU A 80 1.81 -2.03 9.19
C LEU A 80 1.68 -2.76 10.53
N LYS A 81 0.45 -2.89 11.02
CA LYS A 81 0.05 -3.78 12.11
C LYS A 81 -0.92 -4.78 11.53
N LEU A 82 -0.57 -6.06 11.50
CA LEU A 82 -1.37 -7.10 10.85
C LEU A 82 -1.43 -8.34 11.73
N GLY A 83 -2.64 -8.80 12.03
CA GLY A 83 -2.90 -9.97 12.86
C GLY A 83 -4.06 -10.82 12.33
N PRO A 84 -4.28 -12.00 12.93
CA PRO A 84 -5.38 -12.88 12.54
C PRO A 84 -6.73 -12.27 12.93
N LYS A 85 -7.76 -12.51 12.11
CA LYS A 85 -9.15 -12.29 12.47
C LYS A 85 -9.59 -13.36 13.49
N SER A 86 -10.51 -13.01 14.39
CA SER A 86 -10.96 -13.92 15.46
C SER A 86 -11.97 -14.97 14.98
N ASP A 87 -12.68 -14.68 13.91
CA ASP A 87 -13.82 -15.41 13.37
C ASP A 87 -13.48 -16.20 12.09
N ASP A 88 -12.29 -15.98 11.54
CA ASP A 88 -11.81 -16.59 10.30
C ASP A 88 -10.34 -17.03 10.45
N PRO A 89 -10.04 -18.33 10.42
CA PRO A 89 -8.68 -18.85 10.57
C PRO A 89 -7.68 -18.44 9.47
N SER A 90 -8.13 -18.19 8.24
CA SER A 90 -7.27 -17.66 7.16
C SER A 90 -7.25 -16.14 7.15
N GLY A 91 -8.28 -15.52 7.73
CA GLY A 91 -8.47 -14.10 7.74
C GLY A 91 -7.38 -13.33 8.50
N VAL A 92 -6.92 -12.24 7.90
CA VAL A 92 -6.05 -11.24 8.53
C VAL A 92 -6.67 -9.86 8.47
N HIS A 93 -6.35 -9.02 9.45
CA HIS A 93 -6.77 -7.62 9.49
C HIS A 93 -5.81 -6.73 10.28
N GLY A 94 -5.94 -5.43 10.05
CA GLY A 94 -5.28 -4.42 10.86
C GLY A 94 -5.28 -3.06 10.18
N GLU A 95 -4.16 -2.35 10.34
CA GLU A 95 -3.97 -1.00 9.80
C GLU A 95 -2.53 -0.76 9.41
N TYR A 96 -2.28 0.11 8.45
CA TYR A 96 -0.98 0.74 8.28
C TYR A 96 -1.04 2.25 8.46
N GLN A 97 0.09 2.83 8.85
CA GLN A 97 0.25 4.27 9.02
C GLN A 97 1.41 4.76 8.18
N PHE A 98 1.20 5.84 7.44
CA PHE A 98 2.29 6.55 6.80
C PHE A 98 3.12 7.30 7.84
N THR A 99 4.45 7.15 7.80
CA THR A 99 5.32 7.76 8.83
C THR A 99 5.50 9.26 8.67
N ASP A 100 5.24 9.80 7.48
CA ASP A 100 5.36 11.21 7.14
C ASP A 100 4.15 12.03 7.58
N THR A 101 2.94 11.50 7.41
CA THR A 101 1.68 12.22 7.70
C THR A 101 0.92 11.66 8.89
N GLY A 102 1.21 10.44 9.32
CA GLY A 102 0.42 9.72 10.32
C GLY A 102 -0.95 9.26 9.81
N ALA A 103 -1.23 9.38 8.50
CA ALA A 103 -2.49 8.92 7.92
C ALA A 103 -2.65 7.41 8.09
N VAL A 104 -3.81 6.99 8.59
CA VAL A 104 -4.15 5.60 8.90
C VAL A 104 -5.00 5.02 7.79
N ILE A 105 -4.70 3.79 7.41
CA ILE A 105 -5.42 3.04 6.37
C ILE A 105 -5.72 1.65 6.92
N LEU A 106 -6.96 1.20 6.79
CA LEU A 106 -7.38 -0.14 7.18
C LEU A 106 -6.99 -1.15 6.11
N ILE A 107 -6.67 -2.36 6.55
CA ILE A 107 -6.30 -3.46 5.66
C ILE A 107 -6.90 -4.77 6.17
N ALA A 108 -7.49 -5.57 5.28
CA ALA A 108 -8.08 -6.86 5.64
C ALA A 108 -8.15 -7.80 4.44
N GLY A 109 -8.08 -9.09 4.70
CA GLY A 109 -8.18 -10.13 3.66
C GLY A 109 -7.76 -11.46 4.23
N ASP A 110 -6.97 -12.21 3.48
CA ASP A 110 -6.56 -13.58 3.77
C ASP A 110 -5.05 -13.77 3.73
N ARG A 111 -4.62 -14.76 4.50
CA ARG A 111 -3.28 -15.33 4.42
C ARG A 111 -3.40 -16.84 4.23
N ASP A 112 -2.98 -17.32 3.06
CA ASP A 112 -2.85 -18.74 2.76
C ASP A 112 -1.36 -19.13 2.68
N GLY A 113 -0.88 -19.84 3.71
CA GLY A 113 0.53 -20.20 3.85
C GLY A 113 1.45 -18.98 3.89
N ASP A 114 2.26 -18.83 2.83
CA ASP A 114 3.16 -17.70 2.64
C ASP A 114 2.54 -16.55 1.83
N THR A 115 1.36 -16.74 1.24
CA THR A 115 0.71 -15.75 0.37
C THR A 115 -0.20 -14.82 1.17
N LEU A 116 -0.16 -13.54 0.86
CA LEU A 116 -0.99 -12.48 1.43
C LEU A 116 -1.84 -11.88 0.32
N GLU A 117 -3.15 -11.85 0.51
CA GLU A 117 -4.11 -11.16 -0.37
C GLU A 117 -5.01 -10.30 0.51
N VAL A 118 -4.88 -8.98 0.41
CA VAL A 118 -5.64 -8.07 1.28
C VAL A 118 -6.10 -6.82 0.53
N GLU A 119 -7.20 -6.26 1.01
CA GLU A 119 -7.82 -5.05 0.50
C GLU A 119 -7.55 -3.89 1.45
N GLU A 120 -7.46 -2.69 0.88
CA GLU A 120 -7.16 -1.44 1.55
C GLU A 120 -8.41 -0.56 1.65
N SER A 121 -8.61 0.13 2.76
CA SER A 121 -9.65 1.15 2.90
C SER A 121 -9.17 2.37 3.67
N ASN A 122 -9.40 3.56 3.12
CA ASN A 122 -9.06 4.84 3.76
C ASN A 122 -10.19 5.44 4.62
N ASP A 123 -11.39 4.85 4.60
CA ASP A 123 -12.57 5.31 5.34
C ASP A 123 -13.34 4.19 6.07
N GLY A 124 -12.92 2.93 5.89
CA GLY A 124 -13.53 1.74 6.49
C GLY A 124 -14.78 1.24 5.79
N THR A 125 -15.16 1.85 4.66
CA THR A 125 -16.39 1.53 3.91
C THR A 125 -16.15 1.28 2.42
N HIS A 126 -15.11 1.86 1.84
CA HIS A 126 -14.75 1.69 0.43
C HIS A 126 -13.38 1.05 0.28
N ILE A 127 -13.26 0.12 -0.66
CA ILE A 127 -11.98 -0.44 -1.05
C ILE A 127 -11.26 0.58 -1.95
N THR A 128 -10.02 0.90 -1.61
CA THR A 128 -9.18 1.89 -2.33
C THR A 128 -7.93 1.28 -2.96
N GLY A 129 -7.66 0.01 -2.72
CA GLY A 129 -6.55 -0.72 -3.32
C GLY A 129 -6.51 -2.19 -2.92
N ASN A 130 -5.75 -2.94 -3.70
CA ASN A 130 -5.55 -4.38 -3.54
C ASN A 130 -4.07 -4.62 -3.27
N TRP A 131 -3.74 -5.58 -2.40
CA TRP A 131 -2.38 -5.96 -2.08
C TRP A 131 -2.21 -7.46 -2.32
N VAL A 132 -1.14 -7.82 -3.02
CA VAL A 132 -0.70 -9.21 -3.16
C VAL A 132 0.76 -9.29 -2.76
N GLY A 133 1.09 -10.22 -1.87
CA GLY A 133 2.47 -10.36 -1.40
C GLY A 133 2.78 -11.74 -0.85
N LYS A 134 4.03 -11.89 -0.41
CA LYS A 134 4.53 -13.12 0.20
C LYS A 134 5.31 -12.85 1.47
N PHE A 135 5.06 -13.68 2.48
CA PHE A 135 5.87 -13.79 3.68
C PHE A 135 7.12 -14.63 3.40
N ALA A 136 8.29 -14.07 3.67
CA ALA A 136 9.54 -14.81 3.65
C ALA A 136 9.77 -15.56 4.98
N ALA A 137 10.73 -16.48 4.98
CA ALA A 137 11.09 -17.28 6.16
C ALA A 137 11.62 -16.43 7.33
N ASP A 138 12.15 -15.23 7.07
CA ASP A 138 12.57 -14.26 8.10
C ASP A 138 11.40 -13.44 8.68
N GLY A 139 10.17 -13.71 8.22
CA GLY A 139 8.96 -13.01 8.60
C GLY A 139 8.72 -11.71 7.83
N SER A 140 9.61 -11.28 6.93
CA SER A 140 9.34 -10.12 6.07
C SER A 140 8.20 -10.40 5.09
N VAL A 141 7.51 -9.34 4.68
CA VAL A 141 6.42 -9.42 3.70
C VAL A 141 6.68 -8.42 2.58
N ALA A 142 6.66 -8.90 1.34
CA ALA A 142 6.93 -8.09 0.16
C ALA A 142 5.98 -8.45 -1.00
N GLY A 143 5.71 -7.50 -1.87
CA GLY A 143 4.74 -7.66 -2.95
C GLY A 143 4.38 -6.34 -3.61
N ASP A 144 3.18 -6.26 -4.17
CA ASP A 144 2.65 -5.07 -4.82
C ASP A 144 1.29 -4.67 -4.24
N ARG A 145 1.09 -3.35 -4.15
CA ARG A 145 -0.19 -2.70 -3.91
C ARG A 145 -0.67 -2.06 -5.21
N MET A 146 -1.89 -2.35 -5.63
CA MET A 146 -2.52 -1.80 -6.82
C MET A 146 -3.77 -0.98 -6.47
N ASN A 147 -4.26 -0.21 -7.42
CA ASN A 147 -5.62 0.31 -7.38
C ASN A 147 -6.63 -0.83 -7.55
N VAL A 148 -7.92 -0.56 -7.32
CA VAL A 148 -9.00 -1.55 -7.40
C VAL A 148 -9.16 -2.16 -8.80
N ASP A 149 -8.79 -1.41 -9.84
CA ASP A 149 -8.77 -1.85 -11.25
C ASP A 149 -7.43 -2.51 -11.66
N ASP A 150 -6.64 -2.92 -10.68
CA ASP A 150 -5.30 -3.50 -10.80
C ASP A 150 -4.25 -2.59 -11.47
N SER A 151 -4.56 -1.31 -11.64
CA SER A 151 -3.63 -0.32 -12.18
C SER A 151 -2.64 0.19 -11.11
N ASN A 152 -1.57 0.85 -11.57
CA ASN A 152 -0.57 1.53 -10.73
C ASN A 152 0.02 0.64 -9.62
N PRO A 153 0.70 -0.47 -9.97
CA PRO A 153 1.37 -1.30 -8.98
C PRO A 153 2.48 -0.52 -8.28
N GLN A 154 2.47 -0.60 -6.95
CA GLN A 154 3.47 -0.01 -6.07
C GLN A 154 4.13 -1.12 -5.26
N PRO A 155 5.43 -1.33 -5.41
CA PRO A 155 6.12 -2.38 -4.68
C PRO A 155 6.17 -2.04 -3.20
N PHE A 156 6.10 -3.06 -2.35
CA PHE A 156 6.36 -2.92 -0.92
C PHE A 156 7.32 -3.99 -0.43
N ASP A 157 8.11 -3.66 0.59
CA ASP A 157 8.95 -4.57 1.36
C ASP A 157 8.92 -4.12 2.83
N LEU A 158 8.35 -4.96 3.69
CA LEU A 158 8.11 -4.67 5.10
C LEU A 158 8.81 -5.71 5.97
N LYS A 159 9.65 -5.24 6.89
CA LYS A 159 10.40 -6.07 7.83
C LYS A 159 9.72 -6.12 9.19
N PRO A 160 9.74 -7.27 9.90
CA PRO A 160 9.23 -7.35 11.26
C PRO A 160 9.92 -6.33 12.17
N LEU A 161 9.13 -5.68 13.01
CA LEU A 161 9.59 -4.67 13.95
C LEU A 161 9.26 -5.13 15.36
N ALA A 162 10.28 -5.27 16.20
CA ALA A 162 10.08 -5.73 17.58
C ALA A 162 9.21 -4.75 18.37
N ALA A 163 8.50 -5.27 19.38
CA ALA A 163 7.71 -4.44 20.28
C ALA A 163 8.59 -3.37 20.94
N GLY A 164 8.14 -2.11 20.93
CA GLY A 164 8.91 -0.97 21.45
C GLY A 164 10.07 -0.50 20.57
N GLN A 165 10.42 -1.21 19.50
CA GLN A 165 11.46 -0.76 18.56
C GLN A 165 10.97 0.46 17.77
N ALA A 166 11.85 1.45 17.65
CA ALA A 166 11.64 2.62 16.82
C ALA A 166 11.64 2.24 15.34
N VAL A 167 10.85 2.97 14.54
CA VAL A 167 10.81 2.78 13.08
C VAL A 167 12.17 3.20 12.51
N PRO A 168 12.84 2.35 11.71
CA PRO A 168 14.10 2.72 11.06
C PRO A 168 13.91 3.93 10.15
N ALA A 169 14.95 4.73 9.91
CA ALA A 169 14.87 5.81 8.93
C ALA A 169 14.58 5.25 7.51
N PRO A 170 13.83 5.98 6.66
CA PRO A 170 13.60 5.57 5.27
C PRO A 170 14.93 5.29 4.55
N GLY A 171 15.03 4.15 3.88
CA GLY A 171 16.23 3.77 3.10
C GLY A 171 17.43 3.26 3.92
N ALA A 172 17.30 3.09 5.25
CA ALA A 172 18.32 2.40 6.03
C ALA A 172 18.36 0.90 5.65
N PRO A 173 19.56 0.30 5.45
CA PRO A 173 19.66 -1.13 5.22
C PRO A 173 19.09 -1.89 6.42
N ALA A 174 18.30 -2.93 6.15
CA ALA A 174 17.74 -3.82 7.17
C ALA A 174 18.87 -4.58 7.86
N THR A 175 19.47 -4.00 8.90
CA THR A 175 20.41 -4.73 9.75
C THR A 175 19.61 -5.74 10.56
N ALA A 176 19.76 -7.02 10.19
CA ALA A 176 19.25 -8.15 10.95
C ALA A 176 19.57 -7.96 12.45
N SER A 177 18.55 -7.98 13.29
CA SER A 177 18.68 -7.92 14.74
C SER A 177 19.27 -9.25 15.24
N ALA A 178 20.59 -9.38 15.14
CA ALA A 178 21.37 -10.40 15.81
C ALA A 178 22.04 -9.79 17.05
N ALA A 179 21.24 -9.27 17.98
CA ALA A 179 21.74 -8.86 19.29
C ALA A 179 20.60 -8.82 20.31
N ASN A 180 20.15 -9.99 20.77
CA ASN A 180 19.60 -10.11 22.12
C ASN A 180 19.93 -11.50 22.70
N LYS A 181 21.23 -11.71 22.92
CA LYS A 181 21.72 -12.68 23.91
C LYS A 181 22.98 -12.11 24.56
N ALA A 182 22.82 -11.05 25.36
CA ALA A 182 23.76 -10.72 26.41
C ALA A 182 23.07 -9.88 27.50
N ALA A 183 22.85 -10.55 28.63
CA ALA A 183 22.87 -10.04 29.99
C ALA A 183 21.77 -9.09 30.47
N ALA A 184 20.91 -9.66 31.30
CA ALA A 184 20.15 -8.97 32.32
C ALA A 184 21.07 -8.48 33.49
N GLN A 185 20.84 -7.23 33.86
CA GLN A 185 20.76 -6.63 35.20
C GLN A 185 22.00 -6.38 36.11
N PRO A 186 21.89 -5.35 37.00
CA PRO A 186 22.99 -4.55 37.56
C PRO A 186 23.30 -4.87 39.03
N SER A 187 24.43 -4.37 39.54
CA SER A 187 24.54 -4.02 40.97
C SER A 187 25.53 -2.87 41.21
N ALA A 188 25.35 -2.27 42.38
CA ALA A 188 25.61 -0.89 42.75
C ALA A 188 27.05 -0.56 43.20
N ALA A 189 27.25 0.75 43.38
CA ALA A 189 28.42 1.45 43.84
C ALA A 189 28.85 1.15 45.30
N ALA A 190 30.15 1.21 45.54
CA ALA A 190 30.87 1.66 46.76
C ALA A 190 32.35 1.25 46.57
N ALA A 191 33.42 1.92 47.02
CA ALA A 191 33.70 3.22 47.59
C ALA A 191 35.25 3.29 47.66
N ALA A 192 35.80 4.50 47.60
CA ALA A 192 37.05 4.94 48.23
C ALA A 192 38.39 4.21 47.97
N ALA A 193 39.33 4.99 47.44
CA ALA A 193 40.63 5.34 48.07
C ALA A 193 41.91 5.04 47.28
N ALA A 194 42.74 6.09 47.23
CA ALA A 194 44.20 6.13 47.16
C ALA A 194 44.90 5.87 45.80
N ALA A 195 45.35 6.97 45.20
CA ALA A 195 46.64 7.06 44.49
C ALA A 195 47.78 7.30 45.55
N PRO A 196 49.07 7.46 45.19
CA PRO A 196 49.74 7.37 43.88
C PRO A 196 51.11 6.62 43.91
N ALA A 197 51.78 6.57 42.74
CA ALA A 197 53.22 6.83 42.52
C ALA A 197 54.01 5.77 41.71
N SER A 198 54.35 6.20 40.50
CA SER A 198 55.67 6.17 39.85
C SER A 198 56.54 4.90 39.89
N SER A 199 56.84 4.33 38.73
CA SER A 199 58.06 4.65 37.94
C SER A 199 58.48 3.51 36.98
N ALA A 200 59.10 3.92 35.87
CA ALA A 200 60.05 3.20 35.02
C ALA A 200 59.54 1.91 34.29
N ALA A 201 59.30 1.95 32.98
CA ALA A 201 60.28 1.97 31.87
C ALA A 201 60.77 0.57 31.46
N ALA A 202 60.97 0.45 30.14
CA ALA A 202 61.56 -0.62 29.34
C ALA A 202 60.61 -1.77 28.97
N THR A 203 60.15 -1.85 27.72
CA THR A 203 60.83 -2.25 26.48
C THR A 203 60.40 -3.67 26.12
N GLY A 204 59.61 -3.76 25.03
CA GLY A 204 59.75 -4.77 23.98
C GLY A 204 59.59 -6.25 24.35
N GLY A 205 58.52 -6.85 23.85
CA GLY A 205 58.43 -8.30 23.75
C GLY A 205 57.06 -8.78 23.27
N HIS A 206 56.79 -8.62 21.97
CA HIS A 206 55.69 -9.35 21.33
C HIS A 206 56.04 -10.85 21.29
N ALA A 207 55.27 -11.67 22.00
CA ALA A 207 55.17 -13.10 21.76
C ALA A 207 53.74 -13.40 21.29
N VAL A 208 53.66 -13.84 20.04
CA VAL A 208 52.48 -14.26 19.29
C VAL A 208 51.71 -15.37 20.03
N GLY A 209 50.43 -15.11 20.25
CA GLY A 209 49.52 -15.99 20.97
C GLY A 209 49.26 -17.31 20.21
N GLY A 210 49.53 -18.40 20.91
CA GLY A 210 48.45 -19.26 21.40
C GLY A 210 47.95 -20.33 20.44
N VAL A 211 48.65 -21.47 20.45
CA VAL A 211 47.98 -22.77 20.34
C VAL A 211 48.25 -23.60 21.58
N SER A 212 47.18 -24.27 22.03
CA SER A 212 47.14 -25.40 22.95
C SER A 212 47.20 -25.11 24.46
N ASN A 213 46.13 -25.51 25.15
CA ASN A 213 46.15 -26.48 26.26
C ASN A 213 44.67 -26.75 26.62
N LEU A 214 44.09 -27.93 26.32
CA LEU A 214 44.26 -29.18 27.07
C LEU A 214 44.49 -28.95 28.57
N GLN A 215 43.43 -29.16 29.35
CA GLN A 215 43.56 -29.45 30.77
C GLN A 215 42.58 -30.57 31.13
N THR A 216 43.17 -31.75 31.31
CA THR A 216 42.65 -32.94 31.98
C THR A 216 42.88 -32.84 33.50
N GLY A 217 42.01 -33.50 34.26
CA GLY A 217 42.20 -33.84 35.69
C GLY A 217 41.57 -32.78 36.60
N GLU A 218 40.67 -33.12 37.52
CA GLU A 218 40.41 -34.39 38.22
C GLU A 218 38.98 -34.47 38.75
#